data_AF-A0A9R1S8J9-F1
#
_entry.id   AF-A0A9R1S8J9-F1
#
_cell.length_a   1.000
_cell.length_b   1.000
_cell.length_c   1.000
_cell.angle_alpha   90.00
_cell.angle_beta   90.00
_cell.angle_gamma   90.00
#
_symmetry.space_group_name_H-M   'P 1'
#
loop_
_entity.id
_entity.type
_entity.pdbx_description
1 polymer ?
#
loop_
_entity_poly.entity_id
_entity_poly.type
_entity_poly.pdbx_seq_one_letter_code
_entity_poly.pdbx_strand_id
1 'polypeptide(L)'
;MWAPDIYEGSPTPVTAFLSIAPKISISANMSHVSIVASYGGTLQQIFFFCSIASMILGALAAMAQTKVKRPLAHSSIGHVGYICTGFSCGTIEGIQSLLIGIFIYASMMIDAFAIVPALRQTRVKYIADLGALAKTNPISAMTFSITMFSYAGIPPLAGFCSKFYLFFAALGCGAYFLAPVGVVTSIIGRWAAGRLP
;
A
#
# COMPACT_ATOMS: atom_id res chain seq x y z
N MET A 1 -0.34 12.42 -9.86
CA MET A 1 -0.19 13.89 -9.89
C MET A 1 -0.76 14.57 -8.66
N TRP A 2 -2.02 14.30 -8.25
CA TRP A 2 -2.75 15.09 -7.23
C TRP A 2 -3.03 14.33 -5.93
N ALA A 3 -2.87 12.99 -5.92
CA ALA A 3 -3.16 12.17 -4.75
C ALA A 3 -2.37 12.56 -3.48
N PRO A 4 -1.05 12.85 -3.52
CA PRO A 4 -0.31 13.24 -2.32
C PRO A 4 -0.79 14.59 -1.75
N ASP A 5 -1.15 15.54 -2.61
CA ASP A 5 -1.60 16.87 -2.19
C ASP A 5 -2.98 16.82 -1.53
N ILE A 6 -3.89 15.97 -2.03
CA ILE A 6 -5.20 15.75 -1.39
C ILE A 6 -5.03 15.12 0.00
N TYR A 7 -4.11 14.17 0.15
CA TYR A 7 -3.85 13.53 1.45
C TYR A 7 -3.28 14.52 2.47
N GLU A 8 -2.53 15.51 2.02
CA GLU A 8 -2.01 16.55 2.92
C GLU A 8 -3.05 17.63 3.23
N GLY A 9 -3.73 18.12 2.19
CA GLY A 9 -4.61 19.29 2.26
C GLY A 9 -5.98 19.04 2.88
N SER A 10 -6.51 17.81 2.80
CA SER A 10 -7.84 17.50 3.33
C SER A 10 -7.81 17.04 4.81
N PRO A 11 -8.94 17.18 5.55
CA PRO A 11 -9.04 16.69 6.92
C PRO A 11 -8.76 15.18 7.01
N THR A 12 -8.10 14.76 8.09
CA THR A 12 -7.69 13.35 8.31
C THR A 12 -8.82 12.31 8.20
N PRO A 13 -10.07 12.53 8.69
CA PRO A 13 -11.14 11.56 8.49
C PRO A 13 -11.58 11.46 7.01
N VAL A 14 -11.55 12.58 6.27
CA VAL A 14 -11.90 12.61 4.84
C VAL A 14 -10.83 11.87 4.03
N THR A 15 -9.55 12.09 4.33
CA THR A 15 -8.45 11.34 3.69
C THR A 15 -8.56 9.85 3.96
N ALA A 16 -8.89 9.46 5.19
CA ALA A 16 -9.04 8.06 5.57
C ALA A 16 -10.13 7.39 4.72
N PHE A 17 -11.32 8.01 4.67
CA PHE A 17 -12.43 7.49 3.89
C PHE A 17 -12.08 7.38 2.39
N LEU A 18 -11.53 8.44 1.78
CA LEU A 18 -11.14 8.46 0.37
C LEU A 18 -10.01 7.47 0.03
N SER A 19 -9.18 7.12 1.01
CA SER A 19 -8.08 6.19 0.81
C SER A 19 -8.48 4.72 0.84
N ILE A 20 -9.63 4.40 1.45
CA ILE A 20 -10.09 3.02 1.70
C ILE A 20 -11.31 2.70 0.84
N ALA A 21 -12.43 3.40 1.06
CA ALA A 21 -13.73 3.01 0.52
C ALA A 21 -13.77 3.01 -1.02
N PRO A 22 -13.28 4.04 -1.73
CA PRO A 22 -13.24 4.02 -3.20
C PRO A 22 -12.36 2.89 -3.75
N LYS A 23 -11.23 2.58 -3.09
CA LYS A 23 -10.30 1.55 -3.56
C LYS A 23 -10.90 0.15 -3.46
N ILE A 24 -11.61 -0.13 -2.36
CA ILE A 24 -12.35 -1.39 -2.20
C ILE A 24 -13.43 -1.50 -3.28
N SER A 25 -14.26 -0.46 -3.43
CA SER A 25 -15.35 -0.45 -4.43
C SER A 25 -14.84 -0.65 -5.86
N ILE A 26 -13.80 0.08 -6.25
CA ILE A 26 -13.19 -0.05 -7.59
C ILE A 26 -12.59 -1.44 -7.77
N SER A 27 -11.87 -1.98 -6.79
CA SER A 27 -11.28 -3.33 -6.89
C SER A 27 -12.34 -4.42 -7.01
N ALA A 28 -13.44 -4.32 -6.27
CA ALA A 28 -14.56 -5.26 -6.34
C ALA A 28 -15.26 -5.18 -7.70
N ASN A 29 -15.59 -3.97 -8.17
CA ASN A 29 -16.23 -3.78 -9.46
C ASN A 29 -15.33 -4.26 -10.61
N MET A 30 -14.02 -4.01 -10.52
CA MET A 30 -13.05 -4.46 -11.50
C MET A 30 -12.98 -6.00 -11.57
N SER A 31 -12.99 -6.68 -10.41
CA SER A 31 -13.06 -8.14 -10.36
C SER A 31 -14.37 -8.68 -10.94
N HIS A 32 -15.51 -8.03 -10.65
CA HIS A 32 -16.81 -8.41 -11.20
C HIS A 32 -16.84 -8.27 -12.72
N VAL A 33 -16.38 -7.13 -13.25
CA VAL A 33 -16.29 -6.91 -14.70
C VAL A 33 -15.36 -7.92 -15.35
N SER A 34 -14.23 -8.28 -14.75
CA SER A 34 -13.33 -9.30 -15.33
C SER A 34 -13.93 -10.70 -15.43
N ILE A 35 -14.90 -11.02 -14.55
CA ILE A 35 -15.59 -12.33 -14.55
C ILE A 35 -16.74 -12.32 -15.56
N VAL A 36 -17.50 -11.22 -15.62
CA VAL A 36 -18.71 -11.12 -16.46
C VAL A 36 -18.40 -10.73 -17.90
N ALA A 37 -17.51 -9.77 -18.11
CA ALA A 37 -17.03 -9.37 -19.42
C ALA A 37 -15.69 -10.07 -19.67
N SER A 38 -15.61 -10.84 -20.76
CA SER A 38 -14.41 -11.63 -21.11
C SER A 38 -13.13 -10.80 -20.94
N TYR A 39 -12.24 -11.28 -20.07
CA TYR A 39 -10.99 -10.61 -19.76
C TYR A 39 -10.03 -10.76 -20.94
N GLY A 40 -9.99 -9.73 -21.79
CA GLY A 40 -9.08 -9.68 -22.93
C GLY A 40 -7.64 -9.42 -22.52
N GLY A 41 -6.67 -9.97 -23.25
CA GLY A 41 -5.24 -9.77 -23.00
C GLY A 41 -4.79 -8.30 -23.03
N THR A 42 -5.55 -7.41 -23.68
CA THR A 42 -5.29 -5.96 -23.71
C THR A 42 -5.41 -5.32 -22.33
N LEU A 43 -6.44 -5.67 -21.55
CA LEU A 43 -6.61 -5.16 -20.18
C LEU A 43 -5.51 -5.69 -19.27
N GLN A 44 -5.18 -6.97 -19.40
CA GLN A 44 -4.10 -7.61 -18.65
C GLN A 44 -2.76 -6.86 -18.82
N GLN A 45 -2.44 -6.49 -20.06
CA GLN A 45 -1.21 -5.77 -20.38
C GLN A 45 -1.17 -4.35 -19.81
N ILE A 46 -2.31 -3.64 -19.79
CA ILE A 46 -2.42 -2.32 -19.17
C ILE A 46 -2.18 -2.43 -17.66
N PHE A 47 -2.79 -3.40 -17.00
CA PHE A 47 -2.62 -3.61 -15.55
C PHE A 47 -1.21 -4.08 -15.19
N PHE A 48 -0.59 -4.90 -16.03
CA PHE A 48 0.81 -5.30 -15.90
C PHE A 48 1.73 -4.07 -15.87
N PHE A 49 1.61 -3.17 -16.86
CA PHE A 49 2.44 -1.97 -16.93
C PHE A 49 2.14 -1.00 -15.78
N CYS A 50 0.85 -0.81 -15.46
CA CYS A 50 0.43 0.05 -14.36
C CYS A 50 0.96 -0.43 -13.00
N SER A 51 0.96 -1.75 -12.78
CA SER A 51 1.49 -2.36 -11.55
C SER A 51 2.97 -2.03 -11.35
N ILE A 52 3.79 -2.26 -12.39
CA ILE A 52 5.23 -1.96 -12.38
C ILE A 52 5.47 -0.47 -12.13
N ALA A 53 4.80 0.40 -12.90
CA ALA A 53 4.95 1.84 -12.76
C ALA A 53 4.56 2.33 -11.35
N SER A 54 3.45 1.81 -10.81
CA SER A 54 2.93 2.19 -9.50
C SER A 54 3.85 1.73 -8.36
N MET A 55 4.41 0.52 -8.43
CA MET A 55 5.34 0.00 -7.42
C MET A 55 6.65 0.79 -7.40
N ILE A 56 7.20 1.10 -8.57
CA ILE A 56 8.43 1.91 -8.70
C ILE A 56 8.18 3.34 -8.22
N LEU A 57 7.13 3.99 -8.69
CA LEU A 57 6.78 5.35 -8.28
C LEU A 57 6.47 5.43 -6.79
N GLY A 58 5.74 4.47 -6.24
CA GLY A 58 5.41 4.40 -4.82
C GLY A 58 6.67 4.30 -3.95
N ALA A 59 7.58 3.38 -4.30
CA ALA A 59 8.80 3.16 -3.53
C ALA A 59 9.77 4.36 -3.59
N LEU A 60 10.06 4.87 -4.79
CA LEU A 60 10.99 5.99 -4.96
C LEU A 60 10.44 7.29 -4.39
N ALA A 61 9.16 7.58 -4.62
CA ALA A 61 8.58 8.82 -4.14
C ALA A 61 8.39 8.83 -2.62
N ALA A 62 8.08 7.69 -1.98
CA ALA A 62 8.01 7.59 -0.53
C ALA A 62 9.38 7.87 0.14
N MET A 63 10.47 7.44 -0.52
CA MET A 63 11.85 7.62 -0.02
C MET A 63 12.28 9.09 0.10
N ALA A 64 11.71 9.96 -0.74
CA ALA A 64 12.07 11.38 -0.81
C ALA A 64 11.25 12.28 0.12
N GLN A 65 10.23 11.76 0.82
CA GLN A 65 9.33 12.60 1.62
C GLN A 65 9.83 12.83 3.05
N THR A 66 9.56 14.03 3.57
CA THR A 66 9.96 14.46 4.93
C THR A 66 8.77 14.65 5.90
N LYS A 67 7.57 14.87 5.37
CA LYS A 67 6.33 15.07 6.15
C LYS A 67 5.62 13.74 6.37
N VAL A 68 5.09 13.46 7.55
CA VAL A 68 4.54 12.13 7.93
C VAL A 68 3.36 11.68 7.06
N LYS A 69 2.53 12.59 6.55
CA LYS A 69 1.35 12.25 5.70
C LYS A 69 1.70 11.86 4.26
N ARG A 70 2.78 12.42 3.71
CA ARG A 70 3.17 12.18 2.32
C ARG A 70 3.68 10.76 2.03
N PRO A 71 4.53 10.12 2.86
CA PRO A 71 4.94 8.75 2.63
C PRO A 71 3.74 7.80 2.76
N LEU A 72 2.76 8.06 3.63
CA LEU A 72 1.51 7.27 3.67
C LEU A 72 0.77 7.32 2.33
N ALA A 73 0.67 8.50 1.71
CA ALA A 73 0.04 8.64 0.40
C ALA A 73 0.79 7.84 -0.68
N HIS A 74 2.13 7.96 -0.74
CA HIS A 74 2.95 7.24 -1.71
C HIS A 74 2.99 5.72 -1.48
N SER A 75 3.03 5.28 -0.22
CA SER A 75 2.90 3.88 0.16
C SER A 75 1.54 3.31 -0.26
N SER A 76 0.46 4.09 -0.15
CA SER A 76 -0.86 3.68 -0.63
C SER A 76 -0.93 3.52 -2.15
N ILE A 77 -0.15 4.31 -2.91
CA ILE A 77 -0.03 4.18 -4.37
C ILE A 77 0.73 2.89 -4.69
N GLY A 78 1.89 2.68 -4.05
CA GLY A 78 2.66 1.46 -4.22
C GLY A 78 1.88 0.19 -3.84
N HIS A 79 1.07 0.26 -2.77
CA HIS A 79 0.23 -0.87 -2.35
C HIS A 79 -0.87 -1.23 -3.34
N VAL A 80 -1.45 -0.23 -4.01
CA VAL A 80 -2.35 -0.46 -5.15
C VAL A 80 -1.60 -1.12 -6.30
N GLY A 81 -0.34 -0.73 -6.54
CA GLY A 81 0.53 -1.39 -7.52
C GLY A 81 0.70 -2.89 -7.26
N TYR A 82 0.94 -3.30 -6.00
CA TYR A 82 0.97 -4.72 -5.61
C TYR A 82 -0.39 -5.39 -5.83
N ILE A 83 -1.50 -4.75 -5.48
CA ILE A 83 -2.84 -5.33 -5.69
C ILE A 83 -3.12 -5.54 -7.19
N CYS A 84 -2.67 -4.62 -8.05
CA CYS A 84 -2.79 -4.76 -9.51
C CYS A 84 -2.00 -5.95 -10.08
N THR A 85 -0.97 -6.47 -9.39
CA THR A 85 -0.27 -7.68 -9.85
C THR A 85 -1.21 -8.88 -9.87
N GLY A 86 -2.07 -9.02 -8.85
CA GLY A 86 -3.06 -10.10 -8.78
C GLY A 86 -4.10 -10.01 -9.91
N PHE A 87 -4.46 -8.78 -10.31
CA PHE A 87 -5.38 -8.56 -11.42
C PHE A 87 -4.76 -8.87 -12.79
N SER A 88 -3.45 -8.62 -12.95
CA SER A 88 -2.72 -8.87 -14.20
C SER A 88 -2.61 -10.35 -14.60
N CYS A 89 -3.15 -11.27 -13.81
CA CYS A 89 -3.07 -12.70 -14.05
C CYS A 89 -4.34 -13.28 -14.70
N GLY A 90 -5.51 -12.68 -14.47
CA GLY A 90 -6.79 -13.17 -15.00
C GLY A 90 -7.20 -14.58 -14.52
N THR A 91 -6.56 -15.12 -13.48
CA THR A 91 -6.86 -16.44 -12.90
C THR A 91 -7.63 -16.34 -11.59
N ILE A 92 -8.25 -17.45 -11.19
CA ILE A 92 -8.97 -17.56 -9.90
C ILE A 92 -8.01 -17.25 -8.74
N GLU A 93 -6.78 -17.77 -8.79
CA GLU A 93 -5.74 -17.50 -7.78
C GLU A 93 -5.34 -16.02 -7.74
N GLY A 94 -5.24 -15.37 -8.91
CA GLY A 94 -4.99 -13.94 -9.03
C GLY A 94 -6.07 -13.10 -8.33
N ILE A 95 -7.35 -13.40 -8.59
CA ILE A 95 -8.49 -12.72 -7.96
C ILE A 95 -8.51 -12.96 -6.44
N GLN A 96 -8.25 -14.20 -6.00
CA GLN A 96 -8.17 -14.52 -4.57
C GLN A 96 -7.07 -13.71 -3.87
N SER A 97 -5.86 -13.64 -4.46
CA SER A 97 -4.74 -12.87 -3.92
C SER A 97 -5.04 -11.37 -3.86
N LEU A 98 -5.77 -10.83 -4.84
CA LEU A 98 -6.24 -9.45 -4.87
C LEU A 98 -7.21 -9.14 -3.72
N LEU A 99 -8.17 -10.03 -3.43
CA LEU A 99 -9.13 -9.87 -2.34
C LEU A 99 -8.45 -9.94 -0.96
N ILE A 100 -7.50 -10.85 -0.79
CA ILE A 100 -6.67 -10.91 0.42
C ILE A 100 -5.86 -9.61 0.56
N GLY A 101 -5.29 -9.12 -0.55
CA GLY A 101 -4.50 -7.90 -0.57
C GLY A 101 -5.30 -6.64 -0.25
N ILE A 102 -6.50 -6.49 -0.78
CA ILE A 102 -7.36 -5.32 -0.50
C ILE A 102 -7.83 -5.33 0.96
N PHE A 103 -8.14 -6.50 1.51
CA PHE A 103 -8.56 -6.64 2.91
C PHE A 103 -7.45 -6.23 3.88
N ILE A 104 -6.25 -6.76 3.68
CA ILE A 104 -5.07 -6.42 4.49
C ILE A 104 -4.69 -4.95 4.30
N TYR A 105 -4.76 -4.41 3.08
CA TYR A 105 -4.56 -2.98 2.84
C TYR A 105 -5.56 -2.11 3.59
N ALA A 106 -6.84 -2.48 3.58
CA ALA A 106 -7.89 -1.72 4.26
C ALA A 106 -7.67 -1.70 5.77
N SER A 107 -7.34 -2.85 6.39
CA SER A 107 -7.06 -2.91 7.82
C SER A 107 -5.83 -2.07 8.20
N MET A 108 -4.75 -2.13 7.41
CA MET A 108 -3.55 -1.30 7.64
C MET A 108 -3.83 0.20 7.49
N MET A 109 -4.67 0.61 6.53
CA MET A 109 -5.02 2.03 6.37
C MET A 109 -5.92 2.53 7.50
N ILE A 110 -6.86 1.71 7.98
CA ILE A 110 -7.69 2.06 9.14
C ILE A 110 -6.80 2.29 10.36
N ASP A 111 -5.83 1.41 10.60
CA ASP A 111 -4.89 1.54 11.72
C ASP A 111 -4.00 2.79 11.58
N ALA A 112 -3.40 3.00 10.40
CA ALA A 112 -2.59 4.19 10.13
C ALA A 112 -3.39 5.50 10.34
N PHE A 113 -4.63 5.57 9.86
CA PHE A 113 -5.48 6.75 10.02
C PHE A 113 -6.14 6.87 11.40
N ALA A 114 -6.17 5.81 12.22
CA ALA A 114 -6.52 5.92 13.63
C ALA A 114 -5.41 6.60 14.44
N ILE A 115 -4.14 6.35 14.08
CA ILE A 115 -2.97 6.89 14.78
C ILE A 115 -2.67 8.35 14.36
N VAL A 116 -2.80 8.69 13.08
CA VAL A 116 -2.45 10.03 12.55
C VAL A 116 -3.14 11.21 13.27
N PRO A 117 -4.44 11.16 13.64
CA PRO A 117 -5.09 12.20 14.44
C PRO A 117 -4.49 12.37 15.83
N ALA A 118 -4.10 11.26 16.49
CA ALA A 118 -3.45 11.31 17.80
C ALA A 118 -2.08 12.02 17.73
N LEU A 119 -1.35 11.85 16.62
CA LEU A 119 -0.09 12.57 16.35
C LEU A 119 -0.30 14.06 16.07
N ARG A 120 -1.49 14.45 15.60
CA ARG A 120 -1.80 15.85 15.30
C ARG A 120 -1.97 16.68 16.58
N GLN A 121 -2.50 16.10 17.65
CA GLN A 121 -2.61 16.74 18.97
C GLN A 121 -1.24 17.11 19.55
N THR A 122 -0.21 16.31 19.27
CA THR A 122 1.18 16.56 19.71
C THR A 122 1.99 17.43 18.75
N ARG A 123 1.35 18.03 17.72
CA ARG A 123 1.95 18.92 16.69
C ARG A 123 3.08 18.30 15.85
N VAL A 124 3.22 16.97 15.87
CA VAL A 124 4.20 16.22 15.06
C VAL A 124 3.82 16.35 13.59
N LYS A 125 4.65 17.01 12.79
CA LYS A 125 4.43 17.18 11.34
C LYS A 125 5.52 16.53 10.50
N TYR A 126 6.74 16.47 11.03
CA TYR A 126 7.90 15.94 10.33
C TYR A 126 8.28 14.57 10.88
N ILE A 127 8.97 13.79 10.04
CA ILE A 127 9.52 12.49 10.44
C ILE A 127 10.49 12.64 11.63
N ALA A 128 11.22 13.75 11.70
CA ALA A 128 12.14 14.05 12.81
C ALA A 128 11.44 14.16 14.17
N ASP A 129 10.18 14.61 14.19
CA ASP A 129 9.41 14.80 15.42
C ASP A 129 8.89 13.46 15.98
N LEU A 130 8.85 12.40 15.15
CA LEU A 130 8.39 11.07 15.57
C LEU A 130 9.34 10.44 16.60
N GLY A 131 10.62 10.82 16.63
CA GLY A 131 11.57 10.27 17.62
C GLY A 131 11.22 10.65 19.06
N ALA A 132 10.53 11.77 19.27
CA ALA A 132 10.04 12.18 20.57
C ALA A 132 8.74 11.46 20.96
N LEU A 133 8.04 10.85 20.01
CA LEU A 133 6.79 10.12 20.25
C LEU A 133 7.02 8.88 21.11
N ALA A 134 8.13 8.15 20.88
CA ALA A 134 8.47 6.96 21.66
C ALA A 134 8.64 7.27 23.16
N LYS A 135 9.05 8.50 23.51
CA LYS A 135 9.21 8.94 24.91
C LYS A 135 7.92 9.49 25.52
N THR A 136 7.08 10.14 24.72
CA THR A 136 5.86 10.80 25.21
C THR A 136 4.67 9.85 25.29
N ASN A 137 4.49 9.01 24.26
CA ASN A 137 3.42 8.01 24.18
C ASN A 137 3.97 6.72 23.55
N PRO A 138 4.57 5.82 24.35
CA PRO A 138 5.23 4.62 23.82
C PRO A 138 4.25 3.67 23.12
N ILE A 139 2.99 3.61 23.56
CA ILE A 139 1.98 2.71 23.00
C ILE A 139 1.63 3.12 21.56
N SER A 140 1.43 4.42 21.29
CA SER A 140 1.13 4.89 19.93
C SER A 140 2.34 4.83 19.00
N ALA A 141 3.55 4.99 19.53
CA ALA A 141 4.78 4.77 18.78
C ALA A 141 4.95 3.29 18.38
N MET A 142 4.68 2.35 19.30
CA MET A 142 4.72 0.92 19.01
C MET A 142 3.71 0.53 17.93
N THR A 143 2.44 0.93 18.05
CA THR A 143 1.43 0.64 17.03
C THR A 143 1.78 1.28 15.68
N PHE A 144 2.33 2.51 15.67
CA PHE A 144 2.80 3.15 14.46
C PHE A 144 3.98 2.40 13.81
N SER A 145 4.94 1.92 14.58
CA SER A 145 6.05 1.11 14.05
C SER A 145 5.55 -0.20 13.44
N ILE A 146 4.61 -0.88 14.11
CA ILE A 146 4.01 -2.14 13.64
C ILE A 146 3.25 -1.91 12.33
N THR A 147 2.47 -0.83 12.21
CA THR A 147 1.80 -0.48 10.95
C THR A 147 2.77 -0.21 9.82
N MET A 148 3.81 0.61 10.05
CA MET A 148 4.81 0.93 9.02
C MET A 148 5.60 -0.31 8.59
N PHE A 149 5.93 -1.20 9.52
CA PHE A 149 6.55 -2.49 9.22
C PHE A 149 5.63 -3.44 8.47
N SER A 150 4.32 -3.38 8.74
CA SER A 150 3.34 -4.13 7.97
C SER A 150 3.27 -3.60 6.53
N TYR A 151 3.29 -2.27 6.33
CA TYR A 151 3.40 -1.65 4.99
C TYR A 151 4.67 -2.07 4.25
N ALA A 152 5.80 -2.12 4.95
CA ALA A 152 7.06 -2.57 4.40
C ALA A 152 7.04 -4.07 4.03
N GLY A 153 6.24 -4.87 4.74
CA GLY A 153 6.12 -6.32 4.54
C GLY A 153 7.28 -7.06 5.18
N ILE A 154 7.46 -6.89 6.50
CA ILE A 154 8.36 -7.71 7.32
C ILE A 154 7.68 -9.07 7.56
N PRO A 155 8.41 -10.21 7.50
CA PRO A 155 7.84 -11.56 7.48
C PRO A 155 6.73 -11.92 8.49
N PRO A 156 6.76 -11.48 9.77
CA PRO A 156 5.74 -11.88 10.73
C PRO A 156 4.43 -11.07 10.62
N LEU A 157 4.37 -10.05 9.74
CA LEU A 157 3.24 -9.11 9.67
C LEU A 157 2.30 -9.41 8.49
N ALA A 158 1.03 -9.00 8.63
CA ALA A 158 -0.01 -9.25 7.64
C ALA A 158 0.33 -8.73 6.24
N GLY A 159 0.98 -7.56 6.14
CA GLY A 159 1.38 -7.00 4.85
C GLY A 159 2.43 -7.84 4.09
N PHE A 160 3.22 -8.67 4.78
CA PHE A 160 4.06 -9.66 4.12
C PHE A 160 3.23 -10.79 3.51
N CYS A 161 2.27 -11.34 4.27
CA CYS A 161 1.37 -12.38 3.78
C CYS A 161 0.62 -11.92 2.51
N SER A 162 0.13 -10.67 2.50
CA SER A 162 -0.50 -10.07 1.31
C SER A 162 0.42 -10.12 0.08
N LYS A 163 1.64 -9.59 0.19
CA LYS A 163 2.60 -9.53 -0.92
C LYS A 163 3.04 -10.93 -1.36
N PHE A 164 3.24 -11.83 -0.41
CA PHE A 164 3.63 -13.21 -0.69
C PHE A 164 2.58 -13.93 -1.54
N TYR A 165 1.29 -13.84 -1.16
CA TYR A 165 0.21 -14.43 -1.96
C TYR A 165 0.07 -13.79 -3.34
N LEU A 166 0.23 -12.46 -3.43
CA LEU A 166 0.21 -11.75 -4.72
C LEU A 166 1.35 -12.19 -5.66
N PHE A 167 2.55 -12.42 -5.13
CA PHE A 167 3.67 -12.92 -5.92
C PHE A 167 3.53 -14.41 -6.27
N PHE A 168 2.98 -15.22 -5.36
CA PHE A 168 2.70 -16.62 -5.64
C PHE A 168 1.72 -16.76 -6.81
N ALA A 169 0.63 -16.01 -6.79
CA ALA A 169 -0.34 -15.99 -7.90
C ALA A 169 0.30 -15.46 -9.20
N ALA A 170 1.14 -14.42 -9.12
CA ALA A 170 1.84 -13.89 -10.29
C ALA A 170 2.79 -14.92 -10.94
N LEU A 171 3.52 -15.68 -10.14
CA LEU A 171 4.40 -16.74 -10.62
C LEU A 171 3.60 -17.89 -11.25
N GLY A 172 2.47 -18.28 -10.64
CA GLY A 172 1.58 -19.32 -11.16
C GLY A 172 1.00 -19.00 -12.54
N CYS A 173 0.90 -17.71 -12.90
CA CYS A 173 0.32 -17.25 -14.16
C CYS A 173 1.37 -16.91 -15.24
N GLY A 174 2.64 -17.27 -15.01
CA GLY A 174 3.74 -17.02 -15.96
C GLY A 174 4.23 -15.57 -15.99
N ALA A 175 3.76 -14.72 -15.07
CA ALA A 175 4.17 -13.32 -14.95
C ALA A 175 5.49 -13.18 -14.15
N TYR A 176 6.54 -13.86 -14.64
CA TYR A 176 7.84 -13.94 -13.97
C TYR A 176 8.54 -12.59 -13.79
N PHE A 177 8.19 -11.57 -14.56
CA PHE A 177 8.80 -10.24 -14.47
C PHE A 177 8.26 -9.38 -13.31
N LEU A 178 7.00 -9.60 -12.90
CA LEU A 178 6.37 -8.82 -11.82
C LEU A 178 6.95 -9.15 -10.44
N ALA A 179 7.33 -10.41 -10.21
CA ALA A 179 7.83 -10.87 -8.93
C ALA A 179 9.20 -10.23 -8.55
N PRO A 180 10.25 -10.24 -9.41
CA PRO A 180 11.51 -9.57 -9.11
C PRO A 180 11.36 -8.08 -8.87
N VAL A 181 10.58 -7.39 -9.72
CA VAL A 181 10.32 -5.95 -9.55
C VAL A 181 9.66 -5.70 -8.20
N GLY A 182 8.67 -6.51 -7.82
CA GLY A 182 8.00 -6.37 -6.53
C GLY A 182 8.86 -6.67 -5.32
N VAL A 183 9.76 -7.64 -5.42
CA VAL A 183 10.73 -7.91 -4.36
C VAL A 183 11.67 -6.71 -4.21
N VAL A 184 12.22 -6.17 -5.30
CA VAL A 184 13.11 -5.00 -5.24
C VAL A 184 12.40 -3.77 -4.67
N THR A 185 11.19 -3.45 -5.14
CA THR A 185 10.43 -2.30 -4.61
C THR A 185 10.03 -2.50 -3.15
N SER A 186 9.82 -3.75 -2.70
CA SER A 186 9.56 -4.03 -1.28
C SER A 186 10.79 -3.79 -0.41
N ILE A 187 11.99 -4.13 -0.89
CA ILE A 187 13.25 -3.89 -0.19
C ILE A 187 13.49 -2.38 -0.05
N ILE A 188 13.27 -1.61 -1.11
CA ILE A 188 13.34 -0.14 -1.08
C ILE A 188 12.34 0.42 -0.06
N GLY A 189 11.10 -0.10 -0.05
CA GLY A 189 10.08 0.28 0.91
C GLY A 189 10.47 -0.03 2.36
N ARG A 190 11.11 -1.17 2.63
CA ARG A 190 11.66 -1.50 3.96
C ARG A 190 12.73 -0.50 4.40
N TRP A 191 13.62 -0.10 3.49
CA TRP A 191 14.63 0.90 3.80
C TRP A 191 14.00 2.26 4.11
N ALA A 192 12.97 2.67 3.37
CA ALA A 192 12.21 3.88 3.66
C ALA A 192 11.49 3.81 5.02
N ALA A 193 10.90 2.65 5.35
CA ALA A 193 10.23 2.43 6.63
C ALA A 193 11.20 2.41 7.81
N GLY A 194 12.41 1.84 7.66
CA GLY A 194 13.44 1.85 8.70
C GLY A 194 14.05 3.23 8.99
N ARG A 195 13.73 4.24 8.16
CA ARG A 195 14.06 5.65 8.41
C ARG A 195 13.06 6.34 9.33
N LEU A 196 11.87 5.76 9.50
CA LEU A 196 10.90 6.17 10.52
C LEU A 196 11.32 5.50 11.84
N PRO A 197 11.28 6.23 12.98
CA PRO A 197 11.77 5.73 14.26
C PRO A 197 10.97 4.54 14.80
#